data_AF-X1QEU4-F1
#
_entry.id   AF-X1QEU4-F1
#
_cell.length_a   1.000
_cell.length_b   1.000
_cell.length_c   1.000
_cell.angle_alpha   90.00
_cell.angle_beta   90.00
_cell.angle_gamma   90.00
#
_symmetry.space_group_name_H-M   'P 1'
#
loop_
_entity.id
_entity.type
_entity.pdbx_description
1 polymer ?
#
loop_
_entity_poly.entity_id
_entity_poly.type
_entity_poly.pdbx_seq_one_letter_code
_entity_poly.pdbx_strand_id
1 'polypeptide(L)' 'MRDKTYNLRMLLDGGVIPVVRASSSDDTLKIVDAIREGGIETIEITMTVPDAIGVMEAVAKKLGDEV' A
#
# COMPACT_ATOMS: atom_id res chain seq x y z
N MET A 1 2.70 -4.58 -17.57
CA MET A 1 1.74 -3.56 -17.09
C MET A 1 0.50 -4.30 -16.61
N ARG A 2 0.15 -4.16 -15.33
CA ARG A 2 -1.08 -4.76 -14.77
C ARG A 2 -2.28 -4.09 -15.42
N ASP A 3 -3.28 -4.88 -15.83
CA ASP A 3 -4.55 -4.34 -16.32
C ASP A 3 -5.58 -4.27 -15.17
N LYS A 4 -6.75 -3.70 -15.47
CA LYS A 4 -7.82 -3.54 -14.48
C LYS A 4 -8.34 -4.89 -13.96
N THR A 5 -8.37 -5.91 -14.80
CA THR A 5 -8.86 -7.25 -14.44
C THR A 5 -7.88 -7.97 -13.51
N TYR A 6 -6.58 -7.82 -13.76
CA TYR A 6 -5.52 -8.32 -12.87
C TYR A 6 -5.63 -7.69 -11.48
N ASN A 7 -5.70 -6.36 -11.41
CA ASN A 7 -5.82 -5.65 -10.12
C ASN A 7 -7.10 -6.06 -9.38
N LEU A 8 -8.24 -6.18 -10.08
CA LEU A 8 -9.49 -6.61 -9.47
C LEU A 8 -9.38 -8.02 -8.88
N ARG A 9 -8.71 -8.96 -9.56
CA ARG A 9 -8.48 -10.31 -9.03
C ARG A 9 -7.63 -10.28 -7.76
N MET A 10 -6.51 -9.55 -7.76
CA MET A 10 -5.70 -9.36 -6.55
C MET A 10 -6.53 -8.87 -5.36
N LEU A 11 -7.38 -7.85 -5.56
CA LEU A 11 -8.23 -7.31 -4.51
C LEU A 11 -9.26 -8.33 -4.00
N LEU A 12 -9.83 -9.14 -4.90
CA LEU A 12 -10.81 -10.18 -4.54
C LEU A 12 -10.15 -11.37 -3.83
N ASP A 13 -8.98 -11.81 -4.30
CA ASP A 13 -8.23 -12.94 -3.74
C ASP A 13 -7.68 -12.58 -2.35
N GLY A 14 -7.23 -11.33 -2.15
CA GLY A 14 -6.78 -10.82 -0.86
C GLY A 14 -7.92 -10.57 0.14
N GLY A 15 -9.13 -10.28 -0.33
CA GLY A 15 -10.35 -10.17 0.50
C GLY A 15 -10.41 -8.97 1.45
N VAL A 16 -9.32 -8.21 1.60
CA VAL A 16 -9.23 -7.01 2.45
C VAL A 16 -8.33 -5.95 1.81
N ILE A 17 -8.71 -4.68 1.97
CA ILE A 17 -7.90 -3.52 1.57
C ILE A 17 -7.70 -2.63 2.82
N PRO A 18 -6.50 -2.62 3.41
CA PRO A 18 -6.17 -1.71 4.51
C PRO A 18 -6.12 -0.26 4.05
N VAL A 19 -6.90 0.59 4.72
CA VAL A 19 -6.89 2.05 4.51
C VAL A 19 -6.02 2.70 5.56
N VAL A 20 -4.86 3.22 5.13
CA VAL A 20 -3.84 3.78 6.02
C VAL A 20 -3.98 5.29 6.14
N ARG A 21 -4.17 5.72 7.39
CA ARG A 21 -4.08 7.12 7.84
C ARG A 21 -3.04 7.23 8.94
N ALA A 22 -2.08 8.14 8.79
CA ALA A 22 -1.06 8.41 9.79
C ALA A 22 -0.68 9.90 9.80
N SER A 23 -0.10 10.34 10.91
CA SER A 23 0.35 11.72 11.13
C SER A 23 1.76 12.01 10.59
N SER A 24 2.46 11.01 10.05
CA SER A 24 3.80 11.17 9.48
C SER A 24 4.06 10.17 8.36
N SER A 25 4.96 10.52 7.44
CA SER A 25 5.43 9.64 6.36
C SER A 25 6.16 8.41 6.94
N ASP A 26 6.97 8.59 7.98
CA ASP A 26 7.71 7.51 8.65
C ASP A 26 6.78 6.47 9.29
N ASP A 27 5.72 6.92 9.97
CA ASP A 27 4.75 5.99 10.56
C ASP A 27 3.98 5.25 9.46
N THR A 28 3.66 5.93 8.36
CA THR A 28 3.00 5.30 7.20
C THR A 28 3.87 4.17 6.64
N LEU A 29 5.18 4.39 6.50
CA LEU A 29 6.12 3.36 6.01
C LEU A 29 6.19 2.16 6.95
N LYS A 30 6.21 2.37 8.27
CA LYS A 30 6.18 1.27 9.26
C LYS A 30 4.88 0.48 9.20
N ILE A 31 3.74 1.17 9.01
CA ILE A 31 2.43 0.52 8.86
C ILE A 31 2.40 -0.32 7.59
N VAL A 32 2.91 0.21 6.47
CA VAL A 32 3.04 -0.52 5.20
C VAL A 32 3.87 -1.80 5.38
N ASP A 33 5.01 -1.72 6.06
CA ASP A 33 5.85 -2.89 6.35
C ASP A 33 5.09 -3.93 7.18
N ALA A 34 4.40 -3.51 8.24
CA ALA A 34 3.63 -4.42 9.09
C ALA A 34 2.48 -5.10 8.34
N ILE A 35 1.81 -4.38 7.42
CA ILE A 35 0.73 -4.92 6.58
C ILE A 35 1.29 -6.01 5.64
N ARG A 36 2.44 -5.74 4.99
CA ARG A 36 3.11 -6.71 4.14
C ARG A 36 3.57 -7.94 4.92
N GLU A 37 4.17 -7.76 6.10
CA GLU A 37 4.56 -8.86 6.99
C GLU A 37 3.35 -9.69 7.43
N GLY A 38 2.17 -9.07 7.51
CA GLY A 38 0.88 -9.73 7.74
C GLY A 38 0.33 -10.51 6.55
N GLY A 39 1.01 -10.50 5.39
CA GLY A 39 0.62 -11.24 4.18
C GLY A 39 -0.44 -10.53 3.33
N ILE A 40 -0.63 -9.22 3.50
CA ILE A 40 -1.56 -8.44 2.69
C ILE A 40 -0.80 -7.68 1.60
N GLU A 41 -1.16 -7.95 0.34
CA GLU A 41 -0.49 -7.44 -0.86
C GLU A 41 -1.15 -6.18 -1.45
N THR A 42 -2.07 -5.55 -0.72
CA THR A 42 -2.74 -4.31 -1.18
C THR A 42 -2.80 -3.29 -0.07
N ILE A 43 -2.64 -2.01 -0.40
CA ILE A 43 -2.65 -0.91 0.56
C ILE A 43 -3.30 0.32 -0.08
N GLU A 44 -4.24 0.95 0.61
CA GLU A 44 -4.77 2.27 0.26
C GLU A 44 -4.15 3.31 1.20
N ILE A 45 -3.23 4.13 0.69
CA ILE A 45 -2.68 5.27 1.42
C ILE A 45 -3.56 6.48 1.16
N THR A 46 -4.15 7.06 2.20
CA THR A 46 -5.01 8.23 2.03
C THR A 46 -4.21 9.50 1.76
N MET A 47 -4.78 10.43 0.99
CA MET A 47 -4.17 11.74 0.72
C MET A 47 -4.08 12.66 1.96
N THR A 48 -4.64 12.26 3.10
CA THR A 48 -4.49 12.98 4.37
C THR A 48 -3.17 12.67 5.08
N VAL A 49 -2.43 11.66 4.62
CA VAL A 49 -1.06 11.40 5.06
C VAL A 49 -0.16 12.54 4.57
N PRO A 50 0.68 13.13 5.44
CA PRO A 50 1.68 14.09 5.00
C PRO A 50 2.57 13.51 3.91
N ASP A 51 2.68 14.22 2.78
CA ASP A 51 3.43 13.78 1.60
C ASP A 51 3.04 12.37 1.09
N ALA A 52 1.74 12.09 1.00
CA ALA A 52 1.23 10.79 0.58
C ALA A 52 1.84 10.29 -0.76
N ILE A 53 2.09 11.18 -1.72
CA ILE A 53 2.69 10.83 -3.01
C ILE A 53 4.14 10.39 -2.82
N GLY A 54 4.95 11.16 -2.09
CA GLY A 54 6.34 10.78 -1.79
C GLY A 54 6.43 9.46 -1.01
N VAL A 55 5.46 9.19 -0.12
CA VAL A 55 5.34 7.88 0.54
C VAL A 55 5.05 6.78 -0.47
N MET A 56 4.08 6.94 -1.38
CA MET A 56 3.78 5.94 -2.41
C MET A 56 5.01 5.68 -3.31
N GLU A 57 5.77 6.71 -3.67
CA GLU A 57 7.02 6.56 -4.42
C GLU A 57 8.08 5.75 -3.63
N ALA A 58 8.25 6.04 -2.34
CA ALA A 58 9.17 5.31 -1.47
C ALA A 58 8.76 3.83 -1.31
N VAL A 59 7.47 3.56 -1.15
CA VAL A 59 6.91 2.20 -1.09
C VAL A 59 7.16 1.47 -2.41
N ALA A 60 6.83 2.06 -3.55
CA ALA A 60 7.05 1.47 -4.86
C ALA A 60 8.54 1.18 -5.11
N LYS A 61 9.45 2.06 -4.68
CA LYS A 61 10.89 1.84 -4.78
C LYS A 61 11.39 0.70 -3.88
N LYS A 62 10.81 0.57 -2.68
CA LYS A 62 11.22 -0.41 -1.68
C LYS A 62 10.69 -1.82 -1.98
N LEU A 63 9.43 -1.90 -2.44
CA LEU A 63 8.68 -3.15 -2.50
C LEU A 63 8.34 -3.58 -3.93
N GLY A 64 8.51 -2.69 -4.92
CA GLY A 64 8.24 -3.02 -6.32
C GLY A 64 6.81 -3.52 -6.54
N ASP A 65 6.68 -4.67 -7.19
CA ASP A 65 5.40 -5.32 -7.49
C ASP A 65 4.90 -6.22 -6.34
N GLU A 66 5.55 -6.24 -5.18
CA GLU A 66 5.12 -7.04 -4.04
C GLU A 66 3.93 -6.43 -3.27
N VAL A 67 3.57 -5.19 -3.58
CA VAL A 67 2.38 -4.49 -3.07
C VAL A 67 1.81 -3.53 -4.12
#